data_AF-A0A4U8SFR4-F1
#
_entry.id   AF-A0A4U8SFR4-F1
#
_cell.length_a   1.000
_cell.length_b   1.000
_cell.length_c   1.000
_cell.angle_alpha   90.00
_cell.angle_beta   90.00
_cell.angle_gamma   90.00
#
_symmetry.space_group_name_H-M   'P 1'
#
loop_
_entity.id
_entity.type
_entity.pdbx_description
1 polymer ?
#
loop_
_entity_poly.entity_id
_entity_poly.type
_entity_poly.pdbx_seq_one_letter_code
_entity_poly.pdbx_strand_id
1 'polypeptide(L)'
;MKKIIFLVIVCGVLFFFVGCAAQQLLSYTPKSLEPHGRGITIASSTPYNCRILGEVEGKDSSSAAMQGATLEKLREGALNDLKNEAGAAVGNNRRIMLRITNEASICQGVIKGALKEGECRMFPSNIALSSISYRIHAEIFECGEK
;
A
#
# COMPACT_ATOMS: atom_id res chain seq x y z
N MET A 1 -13.37 -62.26 12.69
CA MET A 1 -13.70 -61.00 11.99
C MET A 1 -13.99 -59.80 12.93
N LYS A 2 -13.62 -59.82 14.22
CA LYS A 2 -13.83 -58.67 15.14
C LYS A 2 -12.59 -57.78 15.34
N LYS A 3 -11.38 -58.27 15.02
CA LYS A 3 -10.11 -57.54 15.25
C LYS A 3 -9.74 -56.54 14.14
N ILE A 4 -10.24 -56.75 12.92
CA ILE A 4 -9.94 -55.86 11.77
C ILE A 4 -10.77 -54.57 11.82
N ILE A 5 -12.00 -54.64 12.35
CA ILE A 5 -12.90 -53.49 12.48
C ILE A 5 -12.34 -52.47 13.50
N PHE A 6 -11.67 -52.93 14.56
CA PHE A 6 -11.09 -52.03 15.57
C PHE A 6 -9.88 -51.23 15.06
N LEU A 7 -9.13 -51.76 14.08
CA LEU A 7 -7.95 -51.08 13.53
C LEU A 7 -8.36 -49.92 12.58
N VAL A 8 -9.47 -50.06 11.87
CA VAL A 8 -9.99 -49.02 10.96
C VAL A 8 -10.58 -47.84 11.74
N ILE A 9 -11.20 -48.11 12.90
CA ILE A 9 -11.78 -47.08 13.75
C ILE A 9 -10.68 -46.26 14.45
N VAL A 10 -9.58 -46.88 14.88
CA VAL A 10 -8.47 -46.15 15.54
C VAL A 10 -7.68 -45.28 14.54
N CYS A 11 -7.57 -45.68 13.27
CA CYS A 11 -6.92 -44.86 12.24
C CYS A 11 -7.82 -43.70 11.73
N GLY A 12 -9.15 -43.85 11.81
CA GLY A 12 -10.11 -42.83 11.37
C GLY A 12 -10.25 -41.61 12.30
N VAL A 13 -9.84 -41.73 13.57
CA VAL A 13 -9.99 -40.65 14.57
C VAL A 13 -8.79 -39.69 14.60
N LEU A 14 -7.65 -40.08 14.02
CA LEU A 14 -6.44 -39.23 13.98
C LEU A 14 -6.44 -38.19 12.85
N PHE A 15 -7.35 -38.28 11.87
CA PHE A 15 -7.41 -37.34 10.74
C PHE A 15 -8.37 -36.15 10.95
N PHE A 16 -9.13 -36.10 12.05
CA PHE A 16 -10.15 -35.07 12.27
C PHE A 16 -9.65 -33.77 12.93
N PHE A 17 -8.36 -33.65 13.27
CA PHE A 17 -7.83 -32.46 13.96
C PHE A 17 -6.81 -31.62 13.16
N VAL A 18 -6.65 -31.86 11.85
CA VAL A 18 -5.85 -30.98 10.98
C VAL A 18 -6.77 -30.06 10.19
N GLY A 19 -7.57 -29.29 10.92
CA GLY A 19 -8.61 -28.42 10.35
C GLY A 19 -8.67 -27.03 10.95
N CYS A 20 -7.70 -26.62 11.77
CA CYS A 20 -7.47 -25.19 11.99
C CYS A 20 -6.72 -24.66 10.76
N ALA A 21 -7.45 -24.49 9.66
CA ALA A 21 -7.07 -23.51 8.66
C ALA A 21 -7.04 -22.17 9.39
N ALA A 22 -5.86 -21.77 9.86
CA ALA A 22 -5.62 -20.40 10.25
C ALA A 22 -6.08 -19.58 9.05
N GLN A 23 -7.20 -18.86 9.19
CA GLN A 23 -7.56 -17.83 8.23
C GLN A 23 -6.33 -16.92 8.19
N GLN A 24 -5.53 -17.06 7.14
CA GLN A 24 -4.43 -16.16 6.87
C GLN A 24 -5.09 -14.81 6.63
N LEU A 25 -5.25 -14.04 7.70
CA LEU A 25 -5.54 -12.63 7.64
C LEU A 25 -4.45 -12.05 6.75
N LEU A 26 -4.82 -11.66 5.53
CA LEU A 26 -3.91 -11.05 4.58
C LEU A 26 -3.32 -9.82 5.27
N SER A 27 -2.04 -9.90 5.60
CA SER A 27 -1.32 -8.76 6.17
C SER A 27 -1.09 -7.75 5.05
N TYR A 28 -1.42 -6.49 5.33
CA TYR A 28 -1.15 -5.43 4.39
C TYR A 28 0.37 -5.25 4.22
N THR A 29 0.79 -5.24 2.96
CA THR A 29 2.18 -4.99 2.55
C THR A 29 2.16 -3.82 1.57
N PRO A 30 2.98 -2.77 1.79
CA PRO A 30 3.10 -1.66 0.84
C PRO A 30 3.48 -2.13 -0.55
N LYS A 31 3.04 -1.40 -1.59
CA LYS A 31 3.52 -1.59 -2.96
C LYS A 31 5.06 -1.60 -3.01
N SER A 32 5.61 -2.53 -3.79
CA SER A 32 7.05 -2.70 -3.95
C SER A 32 7.67 -1.58 -4.79
N LEU A 33 8.91 -1.23 -4.47
CA LEU A 33 9.72 -0.29 -5.26
C LEU A 33 10.44 -1.04 -6.39
N GLU A 34 10.09 -0.70 -7.62
CA GLU A 34 10.64 -1.30 -8.83
C GLU A 34 12.07 -0.79 -9.12
N PRO A 35 12.91 -1.57 -9.82
CA PRO A 35 14.29 -1.18 -10.13
C PRO A 35 14.43 0.20 -10.80
N HIS A 36 13.50 0.55 -11.69
CA HIS A 36 13.50 1.85 -12.37
C HIS A 36 13.15 3.03 -11.44
N GLY A 37 12.37 2.78 -10.38
CA GLY A 37 12.01 3.78 -9.37
C GLY A 37 13.09 4.02 -8.30
N ARG A 38 14.00 3.05 -8.06
CA ARG A 38 15.01 3.13 -6.98
C ARG A 38 15.95 4.33 -7.07
N GLY A 39 16.27 4.76 -8.29
CA GLY A 39 17.20 5.88 -8.54
C GLY A 39 16.57 7.26 -8.46
N ILE A 40 15.29 7.37 -8.09
CA ILE A 40 14.54 8.63 -8.11
C ILE A 40 14.56 9.27 -6.72
N THR A 41 15.00 10.52 -6.67
CA THR A 41 15.05 11.32 -5.43
C THR A 41 13.81 12.20 -5.33
N ILE A 42 13.29 12.37 -4.11
CA ILE A 42 12.24 13.35 -3.81
C ILE A 42 12.91 14.56 -3.17
N ALA A 43 12.73 15.72 -3.78
CA ALA A 43 13.22 17.00 -3.28
C ALA A 43 12.18 17.64 -2.35
N SER A 44 12.66 18.33 -1.31
CA SER A 44 11.82 19.13 -0.41
C SER A 44 11.33 20.44 -1.04
N SER A 45 11.94 20.87 -2.13
CA SER A 45 11.63 22.11 -2.85
C SER A 45 11.94 21.95 -4.34
N THR A 46 11.57 22.95 -5.15
CA THR A 46 11.82 22.94 -6.60
C THR A 46 13.33 22.83 -6.88
N PRO A 47 13.79 21.77 -7.55
CA PRO A 47 15.20 21.60 -7.88
C PRO A 47 15.71 22.71 -8.81
N TYR A 48 16.89 23.28 -8.50
CA TYR A 48 17.54 24.26 -9.37
C TYR A 48 18.16 23.58 -10.59
N ASN A 49 18.17 24.30 -11.72
CA ASN A 49 18.76 23.83 -12.99
C ASN A 49 18.15 22.52 -13.54
N CYS A 50 16.88 22.24 -13.22
CA CYS A 50 16.16 21.10 -13.77
C CYS A 50 14.96 21.57 -14.60
N ARG A 51 14.60 20.79 -15.62
CA ARG A 51 13.44 21.03 -16.48
C ARG A 51 12.24 20.27 -15.96
N ILE A 52 11.08 20.92 -15.84
CA ILE A 52 9.82 20.25 -15.54
C ILE A 52 9.37 19.40 -16.73
N LEU A 53 9.05 18.13 -16.48
CA LEU A 53 8.53 17.20 -17.48
C LEU A 53 7.01 17.04 -17.42
N GLY A 54 6.42 17.21 -16.24
CA GLY A 54 4.98 17.05 -16.02
C GLY A 54 4.65 16.69 -14.59
N GLU A 55 3.45 16.19 -14.38
CA GLU A 55 2.93 15.74 -13.08
C GLU A 55 2.74 14.21 -13.07
N VAL A 56 2.82 13.63 -11.88
CA VAL A 56 2.62 12.19 -11.65
C VAL A 56 1.90 11.95 -10.32
N GLU A 57 1.11 10.89 -10.28
CA GLU A 57 0.41 10.42 -9.10
C GLU A 57 0.99 9.07 -8.67
N GLY A 58 1.16 8.89 -7.37
CA GLY A 58 1.38 7.58 -6.76
C GLY A 58 0.29 7.30 -5.74
N LYS A 59 -0.18 6.05 -5.68
CA LYS A 59 -1.26 5.65 -4.79
C LYS A 59 -1.00 4.27 -4.20
N ASP A 60 -1.39 4.10 -2.95
CA ASP A 60 -1.60 2.76 -2.39
C ASP A 60 -2.95 2.66 -1.67
N SER A 61 -3.50 1.45 -1.63
CA SER A 61 -4.80 1.16 -1.02
C SER A 61 -4.80 -0.22 -0.39
N SER A 62 -5.40 -0.33 0.79
CA SER A 62 -5.67 -1.59 1.47
C SER A 62 -7.13 -1.98 1.27
N SER A 63 -7.41 -3.28 1.10
CA SER A 63 -8.78 -3.76 1.17
C SER A 63 -9.24 -3.84 2.63
N ALA A 64 -10.56 -3.77 2.86
CA ALA A 64 -11.13 -3.89 4.20
C ALA A 64 -10.83 -5.24 4.90
N ALA A 65 -10.42 -6.26 4.13
CA ALA A 65 -10.05 -7.57 4.63
C ALA A 65 -8.58 -7.67 5.10
N MET A 66 -7.77 -6.66 4.82
CA MET A 66 -6.35 -6.65 5.19
C MET A 66 -6.13 -6.09 6.59
N GLN A 67 -5.31 -6.77 7.39
CA GLN A 67 -4.90 -6.27 8.70
C GLN A 67 -3.55 -5.54 8.64
N GLY A 68 -3.39 -4.55 9.50
CA GLY A 68 -2.11 -3.83 9.67
C GLY A 68 -1.82 -2.79 8.60
N ALA A 69 -2.83 -2.34 7.84
CA ALA A 69 -2.76 -1.16 7.00
C ALA A 69 -2.79 0.11 7.88
N THR A 70 -1.63 0.74 8.03
CA THR A 70 -1.50 2.03 8.71
C THR A 70 -1.28 3.13 7.68
N LEU A 71 -1.51 4.39 8.06
CA LEU A 71 -1.25 5.53 7.18
C LEU A 71 0.20 5.59 6.74
N GLU A 72 1.15 5.26 7.61
CA GLU A 72 2.58 5.27 7.32
C GLU A 72 2.92 4.24 6.25
N LYS A 73 2.38 3.02 6.36
CA LYS A 73 2.61 1.96 5.37
C LYS A 73 1.94 2.26 4.04
N LEU A 74 0.72 2.81 4.06
CA LEU A 74 0.03 3.24 2.84
C LEU A 74 0.78 4.40 2.16
N ARG A 75 1.34 5.32 2.96
CA ARG A 75 2.19 6.41 2.45
C ARG A 75 3.47 5.87 1.84
N GLU A 76 4.13 4.91 2.49
CA GLU A 76 5.31 4.23 1.93
C GLU A 76 5.01 3.58 0.58
N GLY A 77 3.90 2.84 0.49
CA GLY A 77 3.47 2.22 -0.75
C GLY A 77 3.14 3.25 -1.84
N ALA A 78 2.48 4.35 -1.48
CA ALA A 78 2.18 5.44 -2.41
C ALA A 78 3.46 6.15 -2.90
N LEU A 79 4.47 6.31 -2.05
CA LEU A 79 5.78 6.83 -2.43
C LEU A 79 6.53 5.89 -3.38
N ASN A 80 6.44 4.58 -3.15
CA ASN A 80 7.03 3.58 -4.04
C ASN A 80 6.34 3.61 -5.41
N ASP A 81 5.01 3.62 -5.41
CA ASP A 81 4.20 3.74 -6.63
C ASP A 81 4.52 5.02 -7.40
N LEU A 82 4.62 6.16 -6.71
CA LEU A 82 4.99 7.45 -7.31
C LEU A 82 6.33 7.37 -8.05
N LYS A 83 7.33 6.72 -7.45
CA LYS A 83 8.64 6.52 -8.08
C LYS A 83 8.57 5.54 -9.26
N ASN A 84 7.77 4.49 -9.14
CA ASN A 84 7.59 3.54 -10.24
C ASN A 84 6.96 4.24 -11.44
N GLU A 85 5.84 4.96 -11.25
CA GLU A 85 5.16 5.72 -12.29
C GLU A 85 6.06 6.78 -12.93
N ALA A 86 6.81 7.54 -12.10
CA ALA A 86 7.76 8.52 -12.62
C ALA A 86 8.88 7.89 -13.47
N GLY A 87 9.44 6.76 -13.02
CA GLY A 87 10.48 6.06 -13.77
C GLY A 87 9.96 5.43 -15.07
N ALA A 88 8.73 4.90 -15.05
CA ALA A 88 8.07 4.38 -16.23
C ALA A 88 7.78 5.49 -17.26
N ALA A 89 7.35 6.67 -16.81
CA ALA A 89 7.01 7.80 -17.67
C ALA A 89 8.23 8.42 -18.38
N VAL A 90 9.37 8.52 -17.70
CA VAL A 90 10.56 9.21 -18.25
C VAL A 90 11.52 8.27 -18.99
N GLY A 91 11.49 6.98 -18.68
CA GLY A 91 12.39 5.98 -19.25
C GLY A 91 13.78 5.97 -18.62
N ASN A 92 14.67 5.13 -19.17
CA ASN A 92 16.00 4.89 -18.61
C ASN A 92 17.00 6.02 -18.96
N ASN A 93 18.08 6.11 -18.18
CA ASN A 93 19.24 6.99 -18.39
C ASN A 93 19.09 8.50 -18.13
N ARG A 94 17.99 8.94 -17.52
CA ARG A 94 17.81 10.35 -17.07
C ARG A 94 17.85 10.45 -15.55
N ARG A 95 18.51 11.49 -15.04
CA ARG A 95 18.46 11.84 -13.61
C ARG A 95 17.19 12.63 -13.37
N ILE A 96 16.23 11.99 -12.70
CA ILE A 96 14.95 12.62 -12.36
C ILE A 96 14.80 12.84 -10.87
N MET A 97 14.15 13.95 -10.53
CA MET A 97 13.77 14.33 -9.18
C MET A 97 12.28 14.62 -9.14
N LEU A 98 11.64 14.32 -8.01
CA LEU A 98 10.23 14.59 -7.78
C LEU A 98 10.08 15.69 -6.74
N ARG A 99 9.09 16.57 -6.91
CA ARG A 99 8.64 17.49 -5.86
C ARG A 99 7.20 17.15 -5.52
N ILE A 100 6.96 16.69 -4.29
CA ILE A 100 5.58 16.45 -3.82
C ILE A 100 4.85 17.78 -3.76
N THR A 101 3.70 17.86 -4.42
CA THR A 101 2.83 19.04 -4.45
C THR A 101 1.61 18.86 -3.56
N ASN A 102 1.15 17.61 -3.37
CA ASN A 102 0.00 17.30 -2.54
C ASN A 102 0.09 15.88 -1.96
N GLU A 103 -0.39 15.71 -0.73
CA GLU A 103 -0.63 14.41 -0.11
C GLU A 103 -2.05 14.37 0.44
N ALA A 104 -2.76 13.26 0.18
CA ALA A 104 -4.11 13.02 0.66
C ALA A 104 -4.24 11.59 1.19
N SER A 105 -4.82 11.46 2.39
CA SER A 105 -5.11 10.17 3.02
C SER A 105 -6.61 9.97 3.17
N ILE A 106 -7.09 8.81 2.76
CA ILE A 106 -8.51 8.43 2.83
C ILE A 106 -8.68 7.38 3.94
N CYS A 107 -9.61 7.68 4.84
CA CYS A 107 -10.01 6.82 5.94
C CYS A 107 -11.51 6.53 5.89
N GLN A 108 -11.90 5.44 6.55
CA GLN A 108 -13.30 5.13 6.86
C GLN A 108 -13.55 5.18 8.36
N GLY A 109 -14.75 5.62 8.74
CA GLY A 109 -15.23 5.62 10.11
C GLY A 109 -16.75 5.54 10.16
N VAL A 110 -17.30 5.14 11.30
CA VAL A 110 -18.75 5.08 11.51
C VAL A 110 -19.21 6.40 12.13
N ILE A 111 -20.04 7.16 11.40
CA ILE A 111 -20.62 8.42 11.85
C ILE A 111 -22.14 8.26 11.93
N LYS A 112 -22.72 8.44 13.12
CA LYS A 112 -24.17 8.30 13.37
C LYS A 112 -24.74 6.97 12.83
N GLY A 113 -23.99 5.88 13.00
CA GLY A 113 -24.40 4.53 12.56
C GLY A 113 -24.19 4.23 11.07
N ALA A 114 -23.67 5.19 10.29
CA ALA A 114 -23.35 4.97 8.87
C ALA A 114 -21.84 4.93 8.64
N LEU A 115 -21.38 3.97 7.83
CA LEU A 115 -20.00 3.97 7.33
C LEU A 115 -19.81 5.17 6.38
N LYS A 116 -18.76 5.95 6.62
CA LYS A 116 -18.38 7.09 5.80
C LYS A 116 -16.91 6.96 5.44
N GLU A 117 -16.60 7.33 4.20
CA GLU A 117 -15.25 7.45 3.68
C GLU A 117 -14.95 8.93 3.40
N GLY A 118 -13.70 9.34 3.60
CA GLY A 118 -13.27 10.70 3.31
C GLY A 118 -11.83 10.92 3.74
N GLU A 119 -11.36 12.16 3.60
CA GLU A 119 -10.02 12.50 4.07
C GLU A 119 -9.89 12.27 5.57
N CYS A 120 -8.84 11.59 6.02
CA CYS A 120 -8.67 11.22 7.43
C CYS A 120 -8.75 12.43 8.37
N ARG A 121 -8.19 13.57 7.95
CA ARG A 121 -8.21 14.83 8.72
C ARG A 121 -9.60 15.47 8.87
N MET A 122 -10.57 15.05 8.06
CA MET A 122 -11.94 15.59 8.08
C MET A 122 -12.85 14.87 9.09
N PHE A 123 -12.40 13.75 9.66
CA PHE A 123 -13.17 13.03 10.66
C PHE A 123 -12.98 13.65 12.05
N PRO A 124 -14.03 13.67 12.89
CA PRO A 124 -13.92 14.04 14.30
C PRO A 124 -12.91 13.14 15.04
N SER A 125 -12.09 13.73 15.90
CA SER A 125 -10.99 13.04 16.61
C SER A 125 -11.43 11.91 17.55
N ASN A 126 -12.71 11.85 17.90
CA ASN A 126 -13.29 10.81 18.77
C ASN A 126 -13.80 9.58 18.00
N ILE A 127 -13.61 9.53 16.68
CA ILE A 127 -14.05 8.41 15.84
C ILE A 127 -12.86 7.49 15.57
N ALA A 128 -13.07 6.19 15.80
CA ALA A 128 -12.12 5.17 15.37
C ALA A 128 -12.10 5.09 13.84
N LEU A 129 -10.93 5.27 13.24
CA LEU A 129 -10.74 5.28 11.79
C LEU A 129 -9.95 4.05 11.34
N SER A 130 -10.30 3.53 10.17
CA SER A 130 -9.46 2.61 9.42
C SER A 130 -8.88 3.31 8.21
N SER A 131 -7.58 3.17 7.99
CA SER A 131 -6.90 3.74 6.81
C SER A 131 -7.22 2.90 5.59
N ILE A 132 -7.60 3.53 4.48
CA ILE A 132 -7.98 2.81 3.25
C ILE A 132 -7.00 3.09 2.12
N SER A 133 -6.60 4.35 1.93
CA SER A 133 -5.76 4.73 0.81
C SER A 133 -4.92 5.96 1.11
N TYR A 134 -3.79 6.05 0.42
CA TYR A 134 -2.92 7.22 0.41
C TYR A 134 -2.60 7.58 -1.04
N ARG A 135 -2.68 8.87 -1.37
CA ARG A 135 -2.38 9.41 -2.69
C ARG A 135 -1.38 10.55 -2.57
N ILE A 136 -0.39 10.57 -3.45
CA ILE A 136 0.66 11.58 -3.50
C ILE A 136 0.73 12.11 -4.93
N HIS A 137 0.65 13.43 -5.08
CA HIS A 137 0.89 14.11 -6.35
C HIS A 137 2.25 14.76 -6.31
N ALA A 138 2.99 14.67 -7.42
CA ALA A 138 4.28 15.31 -7.56
C ALA A 138 4.51 15.83 -8.97
N GLU A 139 5.40 16.80 -9.08
CA GLU A 139 5.99 17.21 -10.35
C GLU A 139 7.27 16.42 -10.62
N ILE A 140 7.50 16.09 -11.89
CA ILE A 140 8.71 15.43 -12.37
C ILE A 140 9.67 16.48 -12.92
N PHE A 141 10.92 16.43 -12.46
CA PHE A 141 12.02 17.25 -12.94
C PHE A 141 13.13 16.38 -13.55
N GLU A 142 13.65 16.80 -14.70
CA GLU A 142 14.83 16.22 -15.34
C GLU A 142 16.04 17.11 -15.08
N CYS A 143 17.07 16.52 -14.49
CA CYS A 143 18.23 17.21 -13.93
C CYS A 143 19.54 16.74 -14.59
N GLY A 144 19.48 16.36 -15.88
CA GLY A 144 20.61 15.83 -16.65
C GLY A 144 20.66 14.31 -16.73
N GLU A 145 21.81 13.78 -17.13
CA GLU A 145 22.07 12.34 -17.26
C GLU A 145 22.50 11.72 -15.91
N LYS A 146 22.36 10.40 -15.80
CA LYS A 146 22.74 9.61 -14.61
C LYS A 146 24.23 9.33 -14.57
#